data_AF-A0A7W3LXU1-F1
#
_entry.id   AF-A0A7W3LXU1-F1
#
_cell.length_a   1.000
_cell.length_b   1.000
_cell.length_c   1.000
_cell.angle_alpha   90.00
_cell.angle_beta   90.00
_cell.angle_gamma   90.00
#
_symmetry.space_group_name_H-M   'P 1'
#
loop_
_entity.id
_entity.type
_entity.pdbx_description
1 polymer ?
#
loop_
_entity_poly.entity_id
_entity_poly.type
_entity_poly.pdbx_seq_one_letter_code
_entity_poly.pdbx_strand_id
1 'polypeptide(L)'
;MRSPASLWDGWWFTPVPRARIAWLRLLGYGFLPFDMLLLTNSALAHAGLPADLYQPVRLARWLHLPAPTPVAMYLLLAVTLVSAAVAAAGRLPRAAGLVTAAGYLWWVTVGMSYGKVDHDHLALVVALFVLPTVGRASIRDREGCHASGWSVRCVQIAVVAAYFLSAWAKVRIGGFPQWPNGATIQWALSRRGTPLGRLLIDQSAALRVGQWGLLIAEMVSPALLFLRGRALYVGVAMCVAFHVVTWAILSIHFLPHAIWLAAFLPLERLGDRVGARRGERERVAVG
;
A
#
# COMPACT_ATOMS: atom_id res chain seq x y z
N MET A 1 1.28 -35.75 -13.98
CA MET A 1 0.44 -34.55 -13.71
C MET A 1 0.71 -34.08 -12.29
N ARG A 2 1.00 -32.79 -12.08
CA ARG A 2 1.11 -32.21 -10.73
C ARG A 2 -0.30 -32.08 -10.15
N SER A 3 -0.51 -32.45 -8.88
CA SER A 3 -1.82 -32.30 -8.24
C SER A 3 -2.18 -30.81 -8.10
N PRO A 4 -3.47 -30.43 -8.10
CA PRO A 4 -3.90 -29.05 -7.87
C PRO A 4 -3.31 -28.45 -6.58
N ALA A 5 -3.19 -29.26 -5.52
CA ALA A 5 -2.54 -28.86 -4.27
C ALA A 5 -1.08 -28.45 -4.48
N SER A 6 -0.31 -29.21 -5.26
CA SER A 6 1.11 -28.87 -5.54
C SER A 6 1.30 -27.61 -6.41
N LEU A 7 0.29 -27.24 -7.23
CA LEU A 7 0.30 -25.99 -7.99
C LEU A 7 -0.06 -24.80 -7.12
N TRP A 8 -1.04 -24.98 -6.23
CA TRP A 8 -1.46 -23.99 -5.25
C TRP A 8 -0.34 -23.65 -4.28
N ASP A 9 0.29 -24.67 -3.69
CA ASP A 9 1.43 -24.50 -2.79
C ASP A 9 2.62 -23.87 -3.53
N GLY A 10 2.85 -24.30 -4.77
CA GLY A 10 3.88 -23.73 -5.62
C GLY A 10 3.71 -22.23 -5.85
N TRP A 11 2.49 -21.74 -6.04
CA TRP A 11 2.24 -20.31 -6.29
C TRP A 11 2.38 -19.45 -5.03
N TRP A 12 1.82 -19.91 -3.90
CA TRP A 12 1.86 -19.20 -2.63
C TRP A 12 3.25 -19.16 -2.02
N PHE A 13 3.98 -20.27 -2.10
CA PHE A 13 5.22 -20.47 -1.38
C PHE A 13 6.44 -20.53 -2.29
N THR A 14 6.38 -20.04 -3.54
CA THR A 14 7.58 -19.92 -4.38
C THR A 14 8.69 -19.21 -3.58
N PRO A 15 9.88 -19.81 -3.38
CA PRO A 15 10.93 -19.18 -2.59
C PRO A 15 11.32 -17.80 -3.13
N VAL A 16 11.34 -16.80 -2.25
CA VAL A 16 11.78 -15.43 -2.54
C VAL A 16 12.95 -15.08 -1.62
N PRO A 17 14.00 -14.39 -2.11
CA PRO A 17 15.11 -13.96 -1.28
C PRO A 17 14.68 -13.11 -0.08
N ARG A 18 15.20 -13.41 1.11
CA ARG A 18 14.93 -12.62 2.34
C ARG A 18 15.32 -11.14 2.19
N ALA A 19 16.28 -10.81 1.32
CA ALA A 19 16.60 -9.42 0.97
C ALA A 19 15.39 -8.62 0.48
N ARG A 20 14.44 -9.24 -0.25
CA ARG A 20 13.22 -8.55 -0.68
C ARG A 20 12.37 -8.13 0.52
N ILE A 21 12.26 -8.97 1.54
CA ILE A 21 11.54 -8.66 2.78
C ILE A 21 12.22 -7.53 3.53
N ALA A 22 13.56 -7.50 3.57
CA ALA A 22 14.29 -6.40 4.20
C ALA A 22 13.99 -5.06 3.50
N TRP A 23 13.99 -5.01 2.17
CA TRP A 23 13.61 -3.81 1.42
C TRP A 23 12.16 -3.38 1.65
N LEU A 24 11.21 -4.32 1.62
CA LEU A 24 9.80 -4.03 1.88
C LEU A 24 9.56 -3.54 3.32
N ARG A 25 10.33 -4.03 4.30
CA ARG A 25 10.29 -3.52 5.67
C ARG A 25 10.84 -2.11 5.79
N LEU A 26 11.98 -1.82 5.16
CA LEU A 26 12.52 -0.46 5.13
C LEU A 26 11.53 0.51 4.50
N LEU A 27 10.90 0.12 3.40
CA LEU A 27 9.85 0.90 2.75
C LEU A 27 8.64 1.09 3.67
N GLY A 28 8.07 0.00 4.20
CA GLY A 28 6.85 0.06 5.02
C GLY A 28 7.05 0.80 6.34
N TYR A 29 8.03 0.39 7.14
CA TYR A 29 8.29 1.03 8.44
C TYR A 29 8.83 2.45 8.29
N GLY A 30 9.65 2.72 7.27
CA GLY A 30 10.14 4.06 6.97
C GLY A 30 9.04 5.01 6.46
N PHE A 31 7.98 4.46 5.87
CA PHE A 31 6.81 5.23 5.43
C PHE A 31 5.87 5.62 6.58
N LEU A 32 5.85 4.86 7.69
CA LEU A 32 4.91 5.10 8.79
C LEU A 32 4.98 6.51 9.42
N PRO A 33 6.17 7.08 9.71
CA PRO A 33 6.24 8.46 10.21
C PRO A 33 5.61 9.46 9.24
N PHE A 34 5.86 9.31 7.93
CA PHE A 34 5.29 10.17 6.91
C PHE A 34 3.76 10.03 6.87
N ASP A 35 3.26 8.79 6.88
CA ASP A 35 1.83 8.53 6.88
C ASP A 35 1.14 9.10 8.13
N MET A 36 1.57 8.70 9.32
CA MET A 36 0.90 9.03 10.57
C MET A 36 0.99 10.52 10.92
N LEU A 37 2.11 11.18 10.58
CA LEU A 37 2.31 12.59 10.93
C LEU A 37 1.78 13.57 9.88
N LEU A 38 1.64 13.16 8.62
CA LEU A 38 1.24 14.05 7.53
C LEU A 38 -0.05 13.63 6.84
N LEU A 39 -0.22 12.34 6.49
CA LEU A 39 -1.35 11.89 5.68
C LEU A 39 -2.58 11.57 6.53
N THR A 40 -2.37 10.91 7.67
CA THR A 40 -3.41 10.40 8.56
C THR A 40 -3.37 11.06 9.93
N ASN A 41 -2.77 12.25 10.04
CA ASN A 41 -2.68 13.02 11.29
C ASN A 41 -4.06 13.47 11.83
N SER A 42 -5.10 13.39 11.01
CA SER A 42 -6.49 13.62 11.43
C SER A 42 -6.91 12.67 12.55
N ALA A 43 -6.29 11.49 12.69
CA ALA A 43 -6.51 10.60 13.82
C ALA A 43 -6.19 11.25 15.18
N LEU A 44 -5.16 12.13 15.24
CA LEU A 44 -4.88 12.93 16.43
C LEU A 44 -5.91 14.02 16.63
N ALA A 45 -6.32 14.70 15.55
CA ALA A 45 -7.34 15.75 15.62
C ALA A 45 -8.68 15.19 16.13
N HIS A 46 -9.07 13.99 15.70
CA HIS A 46 -10.26 13.29 16.15
C HIS A 46 -10.27 12.99 17.66
N ALA A 47 -9.09 12.82 18.27
CA ALA A 47 -8.96 12.56 19.70
C ALA A 47 -9.38 13.76 20.57
N GLY A 48 -9.42 14.97 19.99
CA GLY A 48 -9.90 16.17 20.66
C GLY A 48 -11.40 16.44 20.45
N LEU A 49 -12.10 15.61 19.67
CA LEU A 49 -13.52 15.78 19.39
C LEU A 49 -14.40 15.17 20.50
N PRO A 50 -15.64 15.66 20.65
CA PRO A 50 -16.65 15.02 21.49
C PRO A 50 -16.83 13.52 21.18
N ALA A 51 -16.97 12.71 22.23
CA ALA A 51 -17.00 11.25 22.12
C ALA A 51 -18.26 10.71 21.41
N ASP A 52 -19.35 11.47 21.38
CA ASP A 52 -20.59 11.17 20.66
C ASP A 52 -20.44 11.21 19.13
N LEU A 53 -19.41 11.90 18.62
CA LEU A 53 -19.06 11.88 17.20
C LEU A 53 -18.29 10.61 16.79
N TYR A 54 -17.81 9.82 17.75
CA TYR A 54 -17.12 8.56 17.45
C TYR A 54 -18.12 7.47 17.07
N GLN A 55 -18.15 7.11 15.78
CA GLN A 55 -19.02 6.08 15.22
C GLN A 55 -18.17 4.89 14.74
N PRO A 56 -17.83 3.95 15.65
CA PRO A 56 -16.81 2.93 15.38
C PRO A 56 -17.16 2.06 14.17
N VAL A 57 -16.17 1.92 13.28
CA VAL A 57 -16.24 0.92 12.20
C VAL A 57 -16.43 -0.49 12.79
N ARG A 58 -16.91 -1.44 11.97
CA ARG A 58 -17.27 -2.79 12.45
C ARG A 58 -16.16 -3.47 13.26
N LEU A 59 -14.91 -3.33 12.82
CA LEU A 59 -13.76 -3.89 13.54
C LEU A 59 -13.61 -3.29 14.95
N ALA A 60 -13.69 -1.97 15.09
CA ALA A 60 -13.63 -1.31 16.41
C ALA A 60 -14.79 -1.75 17.32
N ARG A 61 -15.99 -1.95 16.76
CA ARG A 61 -17.14 -2.47 17.53
C ARG A 61 -16.91 -3.88 18.04
N TRP A 62 -16.41 -4.78 17.21
CA TRP A 62 -16.11 -6.15 17.63
C TRP A 62 -15.02 -6.22 18.70
N LEU A 63 -14.04 -5.34 18.62
CA LEU A 63 -12.95 -5.22 19.59
C LEU A 63 -13.30 -4.33 20.80
N HIS A 64 -14.51 -3.77 20.84
CA HIS A 64 -14.96 -2.85 21.88
C HIS A 64 -13.97 -1.69 22.13
N LEU A 65 -13.40 -1.13 21.04
CA LEU A 65 -12.45 -0.03 21.16
C LEU A 65 -13.18 1.24 21.63
N PRO A 66 -12.69 1.92 22.68
CA PRO A 66 -13.30 3.15 23.17
C PRO A 66 -13.06 4.31 22.19
N ALA A 67 -13.83 5.39 22.37
CA ALA A 67 -13.54 6.66 21.70
C ALA A 67 -12.09 7.10 21.99
N PRO A 68 -11.36 7.63 21.00
CA PRO A 68 -9.97 8.02 21.17
C PRO A 68 -9.85 9.18 22.16
N THR A 69 -8.84 9.12 23.04
CA THR A 69 -8.42 10.26 23.86
C THR A 69 -7.07 10.78 23.37
N PRO A 70 -6.72 12.06 23.60
CA PRO A 70 -5.45 12.61 23.14
C PRO A 70 -4.25 11.81 23.69
N VAL A 71 -4.29 11.48 24.99
CA VAL A 71 -3.24 10.67 25.65
C VAL A 71 -3.09 9.31 24.98
N ALA A 72 -4.20 8.59 24.75
CA ALA A 72 -4.15 7.28 24.12
C ALA A 72 -3.57 7.35 22.70
N MET A 73 -3.96 8.36 21.91
CA MET A 73 -3.49 8.50 20.53
C MET A 73 -2.02 8.93 20.43
N TYR A 74 -1.53 9.79 21.31
CA TYR A 74 -0.10 10.11 21.37
C TYR A 74 0.76 8.92 21.84
N LEU A 75 0.27 8.15 22.82
CA LEU A 75 0.93 6.90 23.24
C LEU A 75 0.93 5.88 22.09
N LEU A 76 -0.19 5.72 21.39
CA LEU A 76 -0.31 4.84 20.22
C LEU A 76 0.68 5.22 19.12
N LEU A 77 0.79 6.53 18.81
CA LEU A 77 1.76 7.07 17.86
C LEU A 77 3.19 6.72 18.28
N ALA A 78 3.57 7.05 19.52
CA ALA A 78 4.91 6.84 20.03
C ALA A 78 5.29 5.34 20.01
N VAL A 79 4.43 4.48 20.54
CA VAL A 79 4.65 3.03 20.59
C VAL A 79 4.79 2.47 19.17
N THR A 80 3.89 2.85 18.26
CA THR A 80 3.90 2.35 16.87
C THR A 80 5.17 2.77 16.12
N LEU A 81 5.59 4.03 16.25
CA LEU A 81 6.79 4.52 15.55
C LEU A 81 8.09 3.95 16.16
N VAL A 82 8.17 3.83 17.48
CA VAL A 82 9.33 3.20 18.15
C VAL A 82 9.42 1.72 17.76
N SER A 83 8.32 0.98 17.79
CA SER A 83 8.31 -0.43 17.36
C SER A 83 8.65 -0.57 15.88
N ALA A 84 8.20 0.36 15.02
CA ALA A 84 8.53 0.38 13.60
C ALA A 84 10.04 0.58 13.39
N ALA A 85 10.67 1.50 14.13
CA ALA A 85 12.10 1.73 14.08
C ALA A 85 12.91 0.49 14.53
N VAL A 86 12.48 -0.17 15.62
CA VAL A 86 13.08 -1.42 16.10
C VAL A 86 12.97 -2.54 15.05
N ALA A 87 11.79 -2.69 14.44
CA ALA A 87 11.55 -3.69 13.40
C ALA A 87 12.33 -3.40 12.09
N ALA A 88 12.44 -2.12 11.70
CA ALA A 88 13.23 -1.66 10.56
C ALA A 88 14.72 -1.93 10.75
N ALA A 89 15.23 -1.76 11.98
CA ALA A 89 16.60 -2.12 12.36
C ALA A 89 16.85 -3.64 12.41
N GLY A 90 15.84 -4.47 12.14
CA GLY A 90 15.95 -5.92 12.17
C GLY A 90 16.06 -6.51 13.58
N ARG A 91 15.76 -5.72 14.62
CA ARG A 91 15.74 -6.15 16.03
C ARG A 91 14.33 -6.64 16.37
N LEU A 92 14.23 -7.81 17.01
CA LEU A 92 12.95 -8.44 17.39
C LEU A 92 11.85 -8.33 16.31
N PRO A 93 12.14 -8.63 15.03
CA PRO A 93 11.30 -8.20 13.90
C PRO A 93 9.88 -8.76 13.96
N ARG A 94 9.66 -9.91 14.62
CA ARG A 94 8.33 -10.48 14.85
C ARG A 94 7.53 -9.67 15.86
N ALA A 95 8.06 -9.51 17.07
CA ALA A 95 7.37 -8.82 18.15
C ALA A 95 7.18 -7.33 17.83
N ALA A 96 8.27 -6.63 17.49
CA ALA A 96 8.22 -5.21 17.14
C ALA A 96 7.36 -4.96 15.89
N GLY A 97 7.44 -5.84 14.90
CA GLY A 97 6.60 -5.76 13.70
C GLY A 97 5.12 -5.98 14.01
N LEU A 98 4.76 -6.94 14.86
CA LEU A 98 3.37 -7.19 15.23
C LEU A 98 2.79 -6.06 16.09
N VAL A 99 3.57 -5.50 17.02
CA VAL A 99 3.18 -4.29 17.77
C VAL A 99 2.92 -3.13 16.82
N THR A 100 3.81 -2.93 15.84
CA THR A 100 3.63 -1.90 14.80
C THR A 100 2.36 -2.14 13.99
N ALA A 101 2.09 -3.39 13.57
CA ALA A 101 0.93 -3.74 12.77
C ALA A 101 -0.39 -3.51 13.54
N ALA A 102 -0.45 -3.95 14.80
CA ALA A 102 -1.61 -3.75 15.66
C ALA A 102 -1.83 -2.27 15.98
N GLY A 103 -0.76 -1.53 16.30
CA GLY A 103 -0.82 -0.10 16.57
C GLY A 103 -1.28 0.70 15.36
N TYR A 104 -0.74 0.39 14.18
CA TYR A 104 -1.16 1.03 12.94
C TYR A 104 -2.60 0.65 12.53
N LEU A 105 -3.00 -0.61 12.72
CA LEU A 105 -4.39 -1.02 12.50
C LEU A 105 -5.35 -0.23 13.39
N TRP A 106 -5.01 -0.06 14.67
CA TRP A 106 -5.80 0.77 15.57
C TRP A 106 -5.84 2.23 15.09
N TRP A 107 -4.70 2.79 14.70
CA TRP A 107 -4.59 4.16 14.17
C TRP A 107 -5.57 4.43 13.03
N VAL A 108 -5.54 3.61 11.98
CA VAL A 108 -6.44 3.78 10.82
C VAL A 108 -7.89 3.45 11.17
N THR A 109 -8.14 2.52 12.09
CA THR A 109 -9.48 2.18 12.58
C THR A 109 -10.13 3.38 13.28
N VAL A 110 -9.38 4.11 14.11
CA VAL A 110 -9.83 5.37 14.71
C VAL A 110 -10.11 6.41 13.64
N GLY A 111 -9.16 6.62 12.71
CA GLY A 111 -9.32 7.58 11.62
C GLY A 111 -10.60 7.36 10.80
N MET A 112 -10.94 6.09 10.53
CA MET A 112 -12.12 5.73 9.72
C MET A 112 -13.45 5.75 10.46
N SER A 113 -13.43 5.91 11.79
CA SER A 113 -14.64 5.89 12.64
C SER A 113 -15.37 7.24 12.70
N TYR A 114 -14.99 8.19 11.84
CA TYR A 114 -15.59 9.53 11.74
C TYR A 114 -16.20 9.79 10.35
N GLY A 115 -16.75 8.73 9.73
CA GLY A 115 -17.57 8.84 8.52
C GLY A 115 -16.82 8.73 7.19
N LYS A 116 -15.49 8.53 7.19
CA LYS A 116 -14.69 8.31 5.99
C LYS A 116 -13.93 6.99 6.07
N VAL A 117 -14.40 5.98 5.35
CA VAL A 117 -13.74 4.67 5.24
C VAL A 117 -12.98 4.61 3.92
N ASP A 118 -11.65 4.65 3.99
CA ASP A 118 -10.77 4.58 2.82
C ASP A 118 -10.18 3.18 2.64
N HIS A 119 -10.00 2.74 1.39
CA HIS A 119 -9.46 1.41 1.06
C HIS A 119 -7.95 1.45 0.70
N ASP A 120 -7.36 2.64 0.67
CA ASP A 120 -6.01 2.91 0.23
C ASP A 120 -4.92 2.40 1.19
N HIS A 121 -5.27 2.20 2.46
CA HIS A 121 -4.34 1.68 3.46
C HIS A 121 -4.30 0.13 3.54
N LEU A 122 -5.15 -0.58 2.79
CA LEU A 122 -5.28 -2.04 2.88
C LEU A 122 -3.93 -2.77 2.67
N ALA A 123 -3.19 -2.40 1.62
CA ALA A 123 -1.91 -3.04 1.30
C ALA A 123 -0.85 -2.78 2.39
N LEU A 124 -0.84 -1.58 2.98
CA LEU A 124 0.04 -1.23 4.09
C LEU A 124 -0.28 -2.04 5.34
N VAL A 125 -1.55 -2.11 5.74
CA VAL A 125 -1.98 -2.92 6.90
C VAL A 125 -1.59 -4.38 6.69
N VAL A 126 -1.91 -4.97 5.53
CA VAL A 126 -1.55 -6.37 5.23
C VAL A 126 -0.03 -6.56 5.29
N ALA A 127 0.75 -5.67 4.67
CA ALA A 127 2.21 -5.74 4.69
C ALA A 127 2.78 -5.72 6.12
N LEU A 128 2.27 -4.85 6.98
CA LEU A 128 2.72 -4.77 8.38
C LEU A 128 2.44 -6.06 9.15
N PHE A 129 1.36 -6.79 8.86
CA PHE A 129 1.08 -8.08 9.50
C PHE A 129 1.92 -9.24 8.94
N VAL A 130 2.15 -9.28 7.62
CA VAL A 130 2.77 -10.46 6.99
C VAL A 130 4.29 -10.38 6.97
N LEU A 131 4.89 -9.19 6.76
CA LEU A 131 6.35 -9.05 6.69
C LEU A 131 7.06 -9.50 7.98
N PRO A 132 6.57 -9.25 9.21
CA PRO A 132 7.18 -9.73 10.45
C PRO A 132 7.34 -11.26 10.52
N THR A 133 6.41 -12.02 9.94
CA THR A 133 6.34 -13.49 10.06
C THR A 133 7.63 -14.20 9.62
N VAL A 134 8.31 -13.64 8.61
CA VAL A 134 9.59 -14.11 8.05
C VAL A 134 10.73 -14.13 9.08
N GLY A 135 10.67 -13.32 10.14
CA GLY A 135 11.75 -13.23 11.14
C GLY A 135 12.91 -12.35 10.66
N ARG A 136 14.16 -12.72 10.99
CA ARG A 136 15.33 -11.90 10.60
C ARG A 136 15.55 -11.96 9.09
N ALA A 137 15.84 -10.81 8.49
CA ALA A 137 16.12 -10.65 7.07
C ALA A 137 17.13 -9.51 6.89
N SER A 138 18.07 -9.68 5.97
CA SER A 138 19.08 -8.68 5.63
C SER A 138 18.99 -8.35 4.15
N ILE A 139 19.27 -7.10 3.76
CA ILE A 139 19.31 -6.68 2.34
C ILE A 139 20.37 -7.44 1.52
N ARG A 140 21.31 -8.12 2.18
CA ARG A 140 22.35 -8.95 1.56
C ARG A 140 21.94 -10.43 1.42
N ASP A 141 20.83 -10.82 2.04
CA ASP A 141 20.42 -12.22 2.15
C ASP A 141 19.73 -12.70 0.87
N ARG A 142 20.43 -13.57 0.14
CA ARG A 142 19.98 -14.09 -1.17
C ARG A 142 19.27 -15.43 -1.07
N GLU A 143 19.19 -16.01 0.13
CA GLU A 143 18.59 -17.32 0.31
C GLU A 143 17.09 -17.26 0.06
N GLY A 144 16.60 -18.14 -0.82
CA GLY A 144 15.18 -18.29 -1.11
C GLY A 144 14.44 -18.81 0.11
N CYS A 145 13.36 -18.12 0.51
CA CYS A 145 12.57 -18.49 1.67
C CYS A 145 11.08 -18.58 1.32
N HIS A 146 10.45 -19.71 1.64
CA HIS A 146 9.02 -19.95 1.42
C HIS A 146 8.13 -18.92 2.16
N ALA A 147 8.47 -18.59 3.41
CA ALA A 147 7.75 -17.57 4.18
C ALA A 147 7.86 -16.17 3.54
N SER A 148 8.99 -15.87 2.89
CA SER A 148 9.17 -14.63 2.12
C SER A 148 8.27 -14.63 0.89
N GLY A 149 8.17 -15.76 0.18
CA GLY A 149 7.25 -15.94 -0.94
C GLY A 149 5.80 -15.67 -0.53
N TRP A 150 5.33 -16.34 0.51
CA TRP A 150 3.97 -16.17 1.04
C TRP A 150 3.68 -14.73 1.44
N SER A 151 4.59 -14.09 2.20
CA SER A 151 4.42 -12.71 2.64
C SER A 151 4.31 -11.74 1.47
N VAL A 152 5.16 -11.89 0.45
CA VAL A 152 5.11 -11.07 -0.77
C VAL A 152 3.81 -11.30 -1.53
N ARG A 153 3.32 -12.54 -1.63
CA ARG A 153 2.03 -12.86 -2.28
C ARG A 153 0.86 -12.20 -1.56
N CYS A 154 0.82 -12.23 -0.23
CA CYS A 154 -0.21 -11.52 0.53
C CYS A 154 -0.24 -10.02 0.22
N VAL A 155 0.93 -9.36 0.16
CA VAL A 155 1.01 -7.94 -0.21
C VAL A 155 0.55 -7.70 -1.65
N GLN A 156 1.00 -8.52 -2.61
CA GLN A 156 0.59 -8.41 -4.01
C GLN A 156 -0.93 -8.58 -4.19
N ILE A 157 -1.54 -9.54 -3.49
CA ILE A 157 -2.98 -9.74 -3.49
C ILE A 157 -3.68 -8.54 -2.88
N ALA A 158 -3.20 -7.99 -1.77
CA ALA A 158 -3.81 -6.80 -1.16
C ALA A 158 -3.76 -5.59 -2.10
N VAL A 159 -2.67 -5.41 -2.85
CA VAL A 159 -2.55 -4.37 -3.88
C VAL A 159 -3.59 -4.58 -4.99
N VAL A 160 -3.64 -5.77 -5.58
CA VAL A 160 -4.62 -6.08 -6.62
C VAL A 160 -6.05 -5.95 -6.12
N ALA A 161 -6.33 -6.45 -4.91
CA ALA A 161 -7.66 -6.43 -4.32
C ALA A 161 -8.15 -4.99 -4.15
N ALA A 162 -7.30 -4.05 -3.73
CA ALA A 162 -7.72 -2.66 -3.59
C ALA A 162 -8.12 -2.04 -4.94
N TYR A 163 -7.37 -2.30 -6.02
CA TYR A 163 -7.76 -1.85 -7.36
C TYR A 163 -9.05 -2.51 -7.83
N PHE A 164 -9.06 -3.85 -7.86
CA PHE A 164 -10.16 -4.63 -8.40
C PHE A 164 -11.46 -4.39 -7.63
N LEU A 165 -11.43 -4.45 -6.30
CA LEU A 165 -12.63 -4.25 -5.48
C LEU A 165 -13.09 -2.80 -5.48
N SER A 166 -12.20 -1.83 -5.69
CA SER A 166 -12.59 -0.43 -5.91
C SER A 166 -13.35 -0.28 -7.22
N ALA A 167 -12.86 -0.87 -8.33
CA ALA A 167 -13.60 -0.89 -9.59
C ALA A 167 -14.92 -1.67 -9.51
N TRP A 168 -14.93 -2.79 -8.80
CA TRP A 168 -16.16 -3.54 -8.55
C TRP A 168 -17.18 -2.72 -7.75
N ALA A 169 -16.75 -2.00 -6.72
CA ALA A 169 -17.61 -1.12 -5.94
C ALA A 169 -18.21 0.01 -6.79
N LYS A 170 -17.41 0.61 -7.69
CA LYS A 170 -17.88 1.61 -8.65
C LYS A 170 -19.02 1.09 -9.51
N VAL A 171 -18.86 -0.11 -10.07
CA VAL A 171 -19.88 -0.78 -10.89
C VAL A 171 -21.11 -1.16 -10.06
N ARG A 172 -20.91 -1.77 -8.89
CA ARG A 172 -22.00 -2.26 -8.05
C ARG A 172 -22.87 -1.13 -7.50
N ILE A 173 -22.26 -0.01 -7.10
CA ILE A 173 -22.95 1.11 -6.44
C ILE A 173 -23.44 2.14 -7.47
N GLY A 174 -22.62 2.45 -8.48
CA GLY A 174 -22.96 3.45 -9.50
C GLY A 174 -23.57 2.91 -10.79
N GLY A 175 -23.67 1.59 -10.94
CA GLY A 175 -24.28 0.92 -12.09
C GLY A 175 -23.33 0.71 -13.28
N PHE A 176 -23.61 -0.34 -14.05
CA PHE A 176 -22.94 -0.62 -15.32
C PHE A 176 -23.94 -0.51 -16.49
N PRO A 177 -23.61 0.19 -17.59
CA PRO A 177 -22.38 0.93 -17.86
C PRO A 177 -22.44 2.41 -17.42
N GLN A 178 -23.33 2.77 -16.48
CA GLN A 178 -23.61 4.18 -16.15
C GLN A 178 -22.49 4.90 -15.40
N TRP A 179 -21.69 4.20 -14.59
CA TRP A 179 -20.63 4.84 -13.81
C TRP A 179 -19.54 5.53 -14.66
N PRO A 180 -18.97 4.92 -15.72
CA PRO A 180 -17.91 5.55 -16.54
C PRO A 180 -18.43 6.53 -17.61
N ASN A 181 -19.31 7.48 -17.25
CA ASN A 181 -19.94 8.42 -18.18
C ASN A 181 -19.22 9.78 -18.35
N GLY A 182 -18.25 10.09 -17.49
CA GLY A 182 -17.43 11.30 -17.38
C GLY A 182 -17.68 12.09 -16.09
N ALA A 183 -18.86 11.97 -15.50
CA ALA A 183 -19.35 12.87 -14.46
C ALA A 183 -18.56 12.78 -13.15
N THR A 184 -18.11 11.60 -12.72
CA THR A 184 -17.37 11.45 -11.45
C THR A 184 -16.00 12.14 -11.51
N ILE A 185 -15.30 12.07 -12.65
CA ILE A 185 -14.04 12.80 -12.80
C ILE A 185 -14.33 14.30 -12.89
N GLN A 186 -15.37 14.73 -13.63
CA GLN A 186 -15.76 16.13 -13.69
C GLN A 186 -16.06 16.72 -12.31
N TRP A 187 -16.83 15.99 -11.48
CA TRP A 187 -17.15 16.37 -10.10
C TRP A 187 -15.90 16.37 -9.20
N ALA A 188 -14.98 15.42 -9.38
CA ALA A 188 -13.73 15.41 -8.64
C ALA A 188 -12.86 16.63 -9.01
N LEU A 189 -12.78 16.98 -10.29
CA LEU A 189 -12.03 18.13 -10.79
C LEU A 189 -12.64 19.46 -10.34
N SER A 190 -13.96 19.60 -10.31
CA SER A 190 -14.60 20.84 -9.83
C SER A 190 -14.31 21.11 -8.35
N ARG A 191 -14.15 20.05 -7.55
CA ARG A 191 -13.93 20.16 -6.10
C ARG A 191 -12.44 20.20 -5.72
N ARG A 192 -11.57 19.54 -6.47
CA ARG A 192 -10.15 19.30 -6.12
C ARG A 192 -9.16 19.51 -7.26
N GLY A 193 -9.62 19.94 -8.42
CA GLY A 193 -8.79 20.06 -9.62
C GLY A 193 -7.60 20.99 -9.41
N THR A 194 -6.42 20.56 -9.86
CA THR A 194 -5.24 21.42 -9.98
C THR A 194 -5.41 22.36 -11.20
N PRO A 195 -4.51 23.35 -11.40
CA PRO A 195 -4.53 24.13 -12.65
C PRO A 195 -4.50 23.25 -13.90
N LEU A 196 -3.71 22.17 -13.90
CA LEU A 196 -3.66 21.19 -14.97
C LEU A 196 -5.00 20.43 -15.12
N GLY A 197 -5.56 19.96 -14.00
CA GLY A 197 -6.83 19.24 -14.02
C GLY A 197 -7.99 20.09 -14.53
N ARG A 198 -8.01 21.39 -14.21
CA ARG A 198 -9.06 22.32 -14.65
C ARG A 198 -9.14 22.47 -16.18
N LEU A 199 -8.04 22.26 -16.90
CA LEU A 199 -8.03 22.25 -18.36
C LEU A 199 -8.89 21.11 -18.96
N LEU A 200 -9.19 20.08 -18.17
CA LEU A 200 -9.95 18.90 -18.61
C LEU A 200 -11.44 18.95 -18.23
N ILE A 201 -11.88 19.90 -17.40
CA ILE A 201 -13.26 19.91 -16.84
C ILE A 201 -14.34 19.94 -17.93
N ASP A 202 -14.08 20.68 -19.01
CA ASP A 202 -15.04 20.85 -20.12
C ASP A 202 -14.83 19.82 -21.25
N GLN A 203 -13.83 18.94 -21.10
CA GLN A 203 -13.44 17.96 -22.13
C GLN A 203 -14.18 16.64 -21.95
N SER A 204 -15.50 16.64 -22.19
CA SER A 204 -16.39 15.50 -21.92
C SER A 204 -15.91 14.16 -22.50
N ALA A 205 -15.36 14.16 -23.72
CA ALA A 205 -14.79 12.97 -24.35
C ALA A 205 -13.56 12.45 -23.59
N ALA A 206 -12.63 13.34 -23.22
CA ALA A 206 -11.44 12.97 -22.46
C ALA A 206 -11.79 12.42 -21.08
N LEU A 207 -12.76 13.03 -20.39
CA LEU A 207 -13.23 12.56 -19.07
C LEU A 207 -13.86 11.17 -19.16
N ARG A 208 -14.69 10.92 -20.17
CA ARG A 208 -15.31 9.61 -20.41
C ARG A 208 -14.27 8.54 -20.74
N VAL A 209 -13.36 8.83 -21.66
CA VAL A 209 -12.25 7.91 -22.01
C VAL A 209 -11.38 7.64 -20.80
N GLY A 210 -11.05 8.66 -20.01
CA GLY A 210 -10.29 8.51 -18.77
C GLY A 210 -10.97 7.61 -17.75
N GLN A 211 -12.29 7.75 -17.55
CA GLN A 211 -13.04 6.86 -16.65
C GLN A 211 -13.08 5.42 -17.13
N TRP A 212 -13.29 5.18 -18.43
CA TRP A 212 -13.23 3.83 -18.98
C TRP A 212 -11.83 3.24 -18.83
N GLY A 213 -10.78 4.01 -19.15
CA GLY A 213 -9.40 3.60 -18.97
C GLY A 213 -9.09 3.22 -17.53
N LEU A 214 -9.51 4.05 -16.57
CA LEU A 214 -9.39 3.77 -15.13
C LEU A 214 -10.10 2.48 -14.75
N LEU A 215 -11.38 2.36 -15.12
CA LEU A 215 -12.22 1.23 -14.77
C LEU A 215 -11.63 -0.09 -15.31
N ILE A 216 -11.18 -0.09 -16.57
CA ILE A 216 -10.56 -1.26 -17.21
C ILE A 216 -9.24 -1.59 -16.52
N ALA A 217 -8.38 -0.61 -16.27
CA ALA A 217 -7.08 -0.82 -15.64
C ALA A 217 -7.23 -1.43 -14.23
N GLU A 218 -8.16 -0.92 -13.43
CA GLU A 218 -8.46 -1.45 -12.09
C GLU A 218 -9.07 -2.86 -12.16
N MET A 219 -10.00 -3.10 -13.08
CA MET A 219 -10.70 -4.38 -13.22
C MET A 219 -9.78 -5.49 -13.77
N VAL A 220 -8.79 -5.15 -14.60
CA VAL A 220 -7.80 -6.09 -15.14
C VAL A 220 -6.57 -6.24 -14.22
N SER A 221 -6.47 -5.45 -13.13
CA SER A 221 -5.34 -5.52 -12.20
C SER A 221 -4.98 -6.92 -11.66
N PRO A 222 -5.89 -7.92 -11.51
CA PRO A 222 -5.49 -9.28 -11.14
C PRO A 222 -4.52 -9.95 -12.10
N ALA A 223 -4.46 -9.52 -13.36
CA ALA A 223 -3.47 -10.00 -14.32
C ALA A 223 -2.02 -9.78 -13.81
N LEU A 224 -1.76 -8.71 -13.04
CA LEU A 224 -0.42 -8.42 -12.49
C LEU A 224 0.16 -9.57 -11.67
N LEU A 225 -0.67 -10.41 -11.04
CA LEU A 225 -0.24 -11.57 -10.26
C LEU A 225 0.44 -12.66 -11.11
N PHE A 226 0.15 -12.67 -12.41
CA PHE A 226 0.59 -13.70 -13.35
C PHE A 226 1.56 -13.17 -14.40
N LEU A 227 1.62 -11.85 -14.60
CA LEU A 227 2.59 -11.23 -15.51
C LEU A 227 4.04 -11.46 -15.07
N ARG A 228 4.94 -11.52 -16.06
CA ARG A 228 6.38 -11.69 -15.87
C ARG A 228 7.16 -10.80 -16.84
N GLY A 229 8.44 -10.58 -16.53
CA GLY A 229 9.36 -9.87 -17.42
C GLY A 229 8.88 -8.46 -17.79
N ARG A 230 8.97 -8.11 -19.07
CA ARG A 230 8.62 -6.77 -19.58
C ARG A 230 7.15 -6.40 -19.32
N ALA A 231 6.23 -7.36 -19.52
CA ALA A 231 4.80 -7.13 -19.31
C ALA A 231 4.49 -6.72 -17.86
N LEU A 232 5.14 -7.36 -16.89
CA LEU A 232 4.98 -6.99 -15.47
C LEU A 232 5.47 -5.55 -15.21
N TYR A 233 6.63 -5.17 -15.75
CA TYR A 233 7.16 -3.82 -15.56
C TYR A 233 6.28 -2.75 -16.21
N VAL A 234 5.72 -3.04 -17.39
CA VAL A 234 4.75 -2.14 -18.04
C VAL A 234 3.51 -2.00 -17.17
N GLY A 235 2.93 -3.11 -16.69
CA GLY A 235 1.77 -3.07 -15.81
C GLY A 235 2.01 -2.27 -14.52
N VAL A 236 3.15 -2.49 -13.85
CA VAL A 236 3.54 -1.72 -12.67
C VAL A 236 3.73 -0.24 -13.01
N ALA A 237 4.39 0.08 -14.12
CA ALA A 237 4.59 1.46 -14.56
C ALA A 237 3.26 2.16 -14.88
N MET A 238 2.30 1.45 -15.49
CA MET A 238 0.95 1.97 -15.72
C MET A 238 0.22 2.26 -14.41
N CYS A 239 0.32 1.39 -13.40
CA CYS A 239 -0.25 1.65 -12.07
C CYS A 239 0.41 2.86 -11.39
N VAL A 240 1.74 2.99 -11.49
CA VAL A 240 2.45 4.18 -10.97
C VAL A 240 1.99 5.44 -11.71
N ALA A 241 1.90 5.40 -13.03
CA ALA A 241 1.43 6.52 -13.84
C ALA A 241 0.00 6.93 -13.48
N PHE A 242 -0.88 5.96 -13.23
CA PHE A 242 -2.23 6.22 -12.73
C PHE A 242 -2.22 7.04 -11.43
N HIS A 243 -1.39 6.68 -10.46
CA HIS A 243 -1.27 7.43 -9.20
C HIS A 243 -0.68 8.83 -9.40
N VAL A 244 0.36 8.94 -10.22
CA VAL A 244 1.01 10.22 -10.54
C VAL A 244 0.04 11.17 -11.25
N VAL A 245 -0.67 10.68 -12.27
CA VAL A 245 -1.68 11.47 -12.99
C VAL A 245 -2.78 11.89 -12.02
N THR A 246 -3.35 10.95 -11.26
CA THR A 246 -4.41 11.25 -10.28
C THR A 246 -3.99 12.35 -9.30
N TRP A 247 -2.77 12.27 -8.76
CA TRP A 247 -2.23 13.32 -7.89
C TRP A 247 -2.04 14.63 -8.65
N ALA A 248 -1.47 14.60 -9.85
CA ALA A 248 -1.21 15.79 -10.65
C ALA A 248 -2.48 16.55 -11.06
N ILE A 249 -3.60 15.85 -11.31
CA ILE A 249 -4.85 16.50 -11.73
C ILE A 249 -5.83 16.77 -10.58
N LEU A 250 -5.80 16.01 -9.49
CA LEU A 250 -6.79 16.09 -8.40
C LEU A 250 -6.20 16.34 -7.00
N SER A 251 -4.87 16.38 -6.85
CA SER A 251 -4.19 16.39 -5.56
C SER A 251 -4.66 15.25 -4.62
N ILE A 252 -5.16 14.15 -5.18
CA ILE A 252 -5.52 12.93 -4.46
C ILE A 252 -4.34 11.98 -4.56
N HIS A 253 -3.83 11.53 -3.42
CA HIS A 253 -2.81 10.50 -3.36
C HIS A 253 -3.38 9.21 -2.81
N PHE A 254 -2.82 8.10 -3.27
CA PHE A 254 -3.00 6.79 -2.68
C PHE A 254 -1.64 6.21 -2.30
N LEU A 255 -0.73 7.06 -1.80
CA LEU A 255 0.64 6.66 -1.51
C LEU A 255 0.76 5.44 -0.56
N PRO A 256 -0.07 5.31 0.50
CA PRO A 256 -0.11 4.11 1.35
C PRO A 256 -0.41 2.82 0.59
N HIS A 257 -1.04 2.92 -0.57
CA HIS A 257 -1.26 1.83 -1.52
C HIS A 257 -0.12 1.72 -2.54
N ALA A 258 0.23 2.83 -3.19
CA ALA A 258 1.08 2.86 -4.38
C ALA A 258 2.50 2.36 -4.11
N ILE A 259 3.07 2.62 -2.92
CA ILE A 259 4.40 2.14 -2.57
C ILE A 259 4.49 0.60 -2.61
N TRP A 260 3.38 -0.12 -2.40
CA TRP A 260 3.36 -1.58 -2.39
C TRP A 260 3.36 -2.22 -3.78
N LEU A 261 3.27 -1.42 -4.85
CA LEU A 261 3.67 -1.87 -6.18
C LEU A 261 5.12 -2.40 -6.19
N ALA A 262 5.96 -1.94 -5.26
CA ALA A 262 7.31 -2.47 -5.03
C ALA A 262 7.34 -3.99 -4.74
N ALA A 263 6.26 -4.58 -4.21
CA ALA A 263 6.18 -6.02 -3.97
C ALA A 263 6.20 -6.86 -5.26
N PHE A 264 5.90 -6.26 -6.42
CA PHE A 264 6.01 -6.89 -7.74
C PHE A 264 7.43 -6.82 -8.31
N LEU A 265 8.30 -5.98 -7.75
CA LEU A 265 9.65 -5.73 -8.26
C LEU A 265 10.69 -6.63 -7.57
N PRO A 266 11.76 -7.03 -8.28
CA PRO A 266 12.84 -7.82 -7.69
C PRO A 266 13.81 -6.94 -6.88
N LEU A 267 13.33 -6.40 -5.76
CA LEU A 267 14.06 -5.41 -4.94
C LEU A 267 15.42 -5.92 -4.44
N GLU A 268 15.57 -7.23 -4.25
CA GLU A 268 16.86 -7.85 -3.89
C GLU A 268 17.98 -7.45 -4.86
N ARG A 269 17.67 -7.27 -6.15
CA ARG A 269 18.66 -6.89 -7.18
C ARG A 269 19.21 -5.47 -7.01
N LEU A 270 18.60 -4.63 -6.17
CA LEU A 270 19.11 -3.29 -5.87
C LEU A 270 20.46 -3.36 -5.13
N GLY A 271 20.63 -4.35 -4.24
CA GLY A 271 21.88 -4.53 -3.49
C GLY A 271 23.07 -4.85 -4.39
N ASP A 272 22.86 -5.58 -5.49
CA ASP A 272 23.92 -5.96 -6.43
C ASP A 272 24.44 -4.73 -7.20
N ARG A 273 23.54 -3.83 -7.57
CA ARG A 273 23.89 -2.58 -8.26
C ARG A 273 24.62 -1.60 -7.35
N VAL A 274 24.24 -1.53 -6.07
CA VAL A 274 24.92 -0.68 -5.08
C VAL A 274 26.32 -1.23 -4.77
N GLY A 275 26.46 -2.55 -4.63
CA GLY A 275 27.75 -3.21 -4.45
C GLY A 275 28.71 -3.00 -5.62
N ALA A 276 28.23 -3.18 -6.85
CA ALA A 276 29.03 -2.97 -8.07
C ALA A 276 29.58 -1.53 -8.18
N ARG A 277 28.72 -0.52 -7.96
CA ARG A 277 29.11 0.90 -8.00
C ARG A 277 30.12 1.27 -6.92
N ARG A 278 30.04 0.65 -5.75
CA ARG A 278 31.01 0.87 -4.66
C ARG A 278 32.38 0.26 -5.00
N GLY A 279 32.39 -0.95 -5.55
CA GLY A 279 33.63 -1.60 -6.00
C GLY A 279 34.32 -0.86 -7.15
N GLU A 280 33.57 -0.25 -8.07
CA GLU A 280 34.12 0.64 -9.10
C GLU A 280 34.78 1.89 -8.47
N ARG A 281 34.12 2.54 -7.50
CA ARG A 281 34.68 3.71 -6.81
C ARG A 281 35.93 3.38 -6.00
N GLU A 282 35.97 2.24 -5.31
CA GLU A 282 37.15 1.80 -4.54
C GLU A 282 38.32 1.46 -5.48
N ARG A 283 38.08 0.90 -6.68
CA ARG A 283 39.14 0.67 -7.67
C ARG A 283 39.71 1.96 -8.26
N VAL A 284 38.86 2.96 -8.53
CA VAL A 284 39.30 4.28 -9.03
C VAL A 284 40.04 5.10 -7.97
N ALA A 285 39.80 4.85 -6.68
CA ALA A 285 40.50 5.55 -5.59
C ALA A 285 41.89 4.96 -5.25
N VAL A 286 42.20 3.76 -5.76
CA VAL A 286 43.44 3.02 -5.46
C VAL A 286 44.39 2.96 -6.67
N GLY A 287 43.93 3.34 -7.87
CA GLY A 287 44.74 3.44 -9.09
C GLY A 287 44.97 4.89 -9.48
#